data_AF-A0A958Y4J3-F1
#
_entry.id   AF-A0A958Y4J3-F1
#
_cell.length_a   1.000
_cell.length_b   1.000
_cell.length_c   1.000
_cell.angle_alpha   90.00
_cell.angle_beta   90.00
_cell.angle_gamma   90.00
#
_symmetry.space_group_name_H-M   'P 1'
#
loop_
_entity.id
_entity.type
_entity.pdbx_description
1 polymer ?
#
loop_
_entity_poly.entity_id
_entity_poly.type
_entity_poly.pdbx_seq_one_letter_code
_entity_poly.pdbx_strand_id
1 'polypeptide(L)'
;QSQRYNQEVFEFKPDAPVVETVIPYFDFLYKFDRKKSIRIEGQYMATGKDEKGVKHDYGNWLFGLVEFSIAPHWTFTASDMYNAAPGKNSPVDADTGQKLRLHYPRFDVFYTHRANRFSLSYIKQVEGVVCTGGICRLEPAFSGVRFTANSSF
;
A
#
# COMPACT_ATOMS: atom_id res chain seq x y z
N GLN A 1 6.33 -13.67 -2.14
CA GLN A 1 5.01 -14.33 -2.18
C GLN A 1 4.50 -14.32 -3.62
N SER A 2 3.89 -15.40 -4.11
CA SER A 2 3.26 -15.43 -5.45
C SER A 2 1.75 -15.37 -5.26
N GLN A 3 1.07 -14.48 -5.97
CA GLN A 3 -0.37 -14.28 -5.88
C GLN A 3 -0.99 -14.44 -7.26
N ARG A 4 -2.09 -15.21 -7.34
CA ARG A 4 -2.91 -15.35 -8.55
C ARG A 4 -4.20 -14.58 -8.32
N TYR A 5 -4.36 -13.47 -9.01
CA TYR A 5 -5.53 -12.60 -8.88
C TYR A 5 -6.46 -12.80 -10.07
N ASN A 6 -7.66 -13.34 -9.82
CA ASN A 6 -8.68 -13.54 -10.85
C ASN A 6 -9.63 -12.32 -10.88
N GLN A 7 -9.41 -11.41 -11.82
CA GLN A 7 -10.18 -10.18 -11.96
C GLN A 7 -11.65 -10.40 -12.32
N GLU A 8 -11.99 -11.50 -12.99
CA GLU A 8 -13.36 -11.83 -13.36
C GLU A 8 -14.25 -12.04 -12.13
N VAL A 9 -13.72 -12.74 -11.13
CA VAL A 9 -14.44 -13.09 -9.89
C VAL A 9 -14.47 -11.92 -8.90
N PHE A 10 -13.38 -11.14 -8.82
CA PHE A 10 -13.23 -10.10 -7.78
C PHE A 10 -13.67 -8.70 -8.21
N GLU A 11 -13.60 -8.37 -9.51
CA GLU A 11 -13.98 -7.06 -10.04
C GLU A 11 -15.24 -7.09 -10.91
N PHE A 12 -15.88 -8.26 -11.08
CA PHE A 12 -17.07 -8.45 -11.94
C PHE A 12 -16.88 -7.89 -13.36
N LYS A 13 -15.64 -7.91 -13.88
CA LYS A 13 -15.31 -7.54 -15.26
C LYS A 13 -15.27 -8.82 -16.11
N PRO A 14 -16.24 -9.05 -17.01
CA PRO A 14 -16.20 -10.20 -17.90
C PRO A 14 -14.97 -10.14 -18.81
N ASP A 15 -14.35 -11.30 -19.09
CA ASP A 15 -13.15 -11.50 -19.94
C ASP A 15 -11.82 -10.89 -19.42
N ALA A 16 -11.68 -10.61 -18.12
CA ALA A 16 -10.41 -10.13 -17.57
C ALA A 16 -9.39 -11.27 -17.37
N PRO A 17 -8.17 -11.20 -17.92
CA PRO A 17 -7.16 -12.26 -17.81
C PRO A 17 -6.70 -12.46 -16.35
N VAL A 18 -6.39 -13.71 -15.98
CA VAL A 18 -5.83 -14.03 -14.65
C VAL A 18 -4.47 -13.35 -14.50
N VAL A 19 -4.35 -12.46 -13.52
CA VAL A 19 -3.12 -11.71 -13.28
C VAL A 19 -2.27 -12.48 -12.29
N GLU A 20 -1.16 -13.04 -12.76
CA GLU A 20 -0.11 -13.57 -11.88
C GLU A 20 0.81 -12.42 -11.44
N THR A 21 0.95 -12.23 -10.12
CA THR A 21 1.85 -11.25 -9.53
C THR A 21 2.82 -11.92 -8.58
N VAL A 22 4.08 -11.49 -8.67
CA VAL A 22 5.12 -11.88 -7.72
C VAL A 22 5.42 -10.67 -6.85
N ILE A 23 5.27 -10.85 -5.55
CA ILE A 23 5.48 -9.81 -4.54
C ILE A 23 6.64 -10.25 -3.64
N PRO A 24 7.91 -9.98 -4.00
CA PRO A 24 8.97 -9.95 -3.01
C PRO A 24 8.65 -8.91 -1.93
N TYR A 25 8.76 -9.33 -0.68
CA TYR A 25 8.65 -8.47 0.48
C TYR A 25 9.95 -8.55 1.27
N PHE A 26 10.31 -7.46 1.91
CA PHE A 26 11.45 -7.30 2.78
C PHE A 26 10.98 -6.56 4.02
N ASP A 27 11.29 -7.09 5.19
CA ASP A 27 10.99 -6.45 6.48
C ASP A 27 12.23 -6.55 7.35
N PHE A 28 12.68 -5.40 7.85
CA PHE A 28 13.88 -5.28 8.65
C PHE A 28 13.60 -4.43 9.88
N LEU A 29 13.74 -5.04 11.05
CA LEU A 29 13.61 -4.36 12.34
C LEU A 29 14.97 -4.27 13.01
N TYR A 30 15.44 -3.05 13.23
CA TYR A 30 16.65 -2.76 13.98
C TYR A 30 16.34 -2.05 15.29
N LYS A 31 16.88 -2.57 16.39
CA LYS A 31 16.72 -1.99 17.73
C LYS A 31 18.03 -1.28 18.10
N PHE A 32 17.98 0.05 18.19
CA PHE A 32 19.15 0.83 18.65
C PHE A 32 19.35 0.68 20.14
N ASP A 33 18.26 0.63 20.90
CA ASP A 33 18.25 0.49 22.35
C ASP A 33 16.92 -0.16 22.78
N ARG A 34 16.77 -0.49 24.06
CA ARG A 34 15.52 -1.02 24.65
C ARG A 34 14.31 -0.12 24.42
N LYS A 35 14.53 1.18 24.16
CA LYS A 35 13.48 2.19 23.95
C LYS A 35 13.35 2.67 22.51
N LYS A 36 14.28 2.37 21.61
CA LYS A 36 14.31 2.94 20.25
C LYS A 36 14.47 1.83 19.22
N SER A 37 13.54 1.75 18.29
CA SER A 37 13.60 0.82 17.17
C SER A 37 13.21 1.50 15.87
N ILE A 38 13.82 1.05 14.78
CA ILE A 38 13.42 1.38 13.42
C ILE A 38 13.02 0.11 12.70
N ARG A 39 11.90 0.15 12.00
CA ARG A 39 11.43 -0.89 11.11
C ARG A 39 11.37 -0.33 9.70
N ILE A 40 11.88 -1.10 8.74
CA ILE A 40 11.86 -0.75 7.33
C ILE A 40 11.21 -1.92 6.61
N GLU A 41 10.16 -1.63 5.86
CA GLU A 41 9.46 -2.60 5.05
C GLU A 41 9.49 -2.15 3.59
N GLY A 42 9.78 -3.06 2.68
CA GLY A 42 9.76 -2.84 1.25
C GLY A 42 9.01 -3.96 0.59
N GLN A 43 8.04 -3.64 -0.25
CA GLN A 43 7.34 -4.62 -1.07
C GLN A 43 7.38 -4.17 -2.51
N TYR A 44 7.70 -5.09 -3.41
CA TYR A 44 7.66 -4.80 -4.84
C TYR A 44 6.71 -5.77 -5.50
N MET A 45 5.63 -5.26 -6.09
CA MET A 45 4.70 -6.05 -6.86
C MET A 45 5.11 -6.01 -8.33
N ALA A 46 5.61 -7.14 -8.82
CA ALA A 46 5.84 -7.37 -10.24
C ALA A 46 4.63 -8.08 -10.84
N THR A 47 3.97 -7.45 -11.81
CA THR A 47 2.93 -8.12 -12.60
C THR A 47 3.57 -8.90 -13.75
N GLY A 48 3.03 -10.08 -14.06
CA GLY A 48 3.44 -10.89 -15.21
C GLY A 48 3.29 -10.12 -16.53
N LYS A 49 4.06 -10.54 -17.54
CA LYS A 49 3.94 -10.03 -18.91
C LYS A 49 3.11 -11.01 -19.74
N ASP A 50 2.18 -10.47 -20.52
CA ASP A 50 1.41 -11.21 -21.52
C ASP A 50 2.34 -11.63 -22.69
N GLU A 51 1.91 -12.57 -23.55
CA GLU A 51 2.69 -13.10 -24.69
C GLU A 51 3.19 -12.02 -25.69
N LYS A 52 2.64 -10.80 -25.62
CA LYS A 52 3.03 -9.62 -26.42
C LYS A 52 4.01 -8.68 -25.70
N GLY A 53 4.58 -9.08 -24.56
CA GLY A 53 5.55 -8.28 -23.79
C GLY A 53 4.92 -7.14 -22.97
N VAL A 54 3.59 -7.05 -22.92
CA VAL A 54 2.84 -6.02 -22.19
C VAL A 54 2.53 -6.54 -20.78
N LYS A 55 2.86 -5.75 -19.74
CA LYS A 55 2.54 -6.10 -18.35
C LYS A 55 1.04 -6.08 -18.11
N HIS A 56 0.51 -7.09 -17.42
CA HIS A 56 -0.91 -7.15 -17.07
C HIS A 56 -1.31 -5.96 -16.18
N ASP A 57 -2.52 -5.44 -16.44
CA ASP A 57 -3.27 -4.51 -15.61
C ASP A 57 -2.62 -3.12 -15.34
N TYR A 58 -2.51 -2.69 -14.08
CA TYR A 58 -1.97 -1.38 -13.67
C TYR A 58 -0.43 -1.32 -13.61
N GLY A 59 0.26 -2.45 -13.85
CA GLY A 59 1.71 -2.52 -13.93
C GLY A 59 2.43 -2.78 -12.60
N ASN A 60 3.71 -2.38 -12.48
CA ASN A 60 4.52 -2.68 -11.29
C ASN A 60 4.39 -1.60 -10.22
N TRP A 61 4.17 -2.05 -8.98
CA TRP A 61 4.07 -1.17 -7.82
C TRP A 61 5.23 -1.41 -6.87
N LEU A 62 5.75 -0.34 -6.30
CA LEU A 62 6.75 -0.36 -5.25
C LEU A 62 6.14 0.29 -4.03
N PHE A 63 6.15 -0.43 -2.91
CA PHE A 63 5.75 0.08 -1.61
C PHE A 63 6.97 0.12 -0.71
N GLY A 64 7.17 1.24 -0.03
CA GLY A 64 8.19 1.39 1.01
C GLY A 64 7.56 1.97 2.26
N LEU A 65 7.96 1.46 3.42
CA LEU A 65 7.54 1.93 4.73
C LEU A 65 8.73 2.00 5.66
N VAL A 66 8.80 3.08 6.43
CA VAL A 66 9.75 3.28 7.51
C VAL A 66 8.96 3.67 8.75
N GLU A 67 9.14 2.90 9.81
CA GLU A 67 8.54 3.14 11.10
C GLU A 67 9.65 3.34 12.14
N PHE A 68 9.55 4.43 12.89
CA PHE A 68 10.46 4.76 13.98
C PHE A 68 9.68 4.83 15.28
N SER A 69 10.01 3.92 16.21
CA SER A 69 9.29 3.76 17.47
C SER A 69 10.18 4.15 18.64
N ILE A 70 9.67 5.06 19.47
CA ILE A 70 10.31 5.56 20.69
C ILE A 70 9.42 5.20 21.87
N ALA A 71 9.73 4.07 22.51
CA ALA A 71 9.00 3.58 23.65
C ALA A 71 9.14 4.52 24.86
N PRO A 72 8.08 4.64 25.69
CA PRO A 72 6.78 3.97 25.56
C PRO A 72 5.72 4.79 24.80
N HIS A 73 6.07 5.97 24.29
CA HIS A 73 5.07 6.98 23.94
C HIS A 73 4.87 7.20 22.45
N TRP A 74 5.94 7.29 21.65
CA TRP A 74 5.85 7.82 20.29
C TRP A 74 6.15 6.76 19.25
N THR A 75 5.41 6.77 18.15
CA THR A 75 5.76 6.00 16.96
C THR A 75 5.42 6.83 15.74
N PHE A 76 6.37 6.95 14.82
CA PHE A 76 6.22 7.69 13.58
C PHE A 76 6.35 6.71 12.44
N THR A 77 5.41 6.73 11.51
CA THR A 77 5.41 5.85 10.35
C THR A 77 5.28 6.71 9.10
N ALA A 78 6.15 6.48 8.14
CA ALA A 78 6.08 7.10 6.83
C ALA A 78 6.10 5.98 5.79
N SER A 79 5.21 6.04 4.82
CA SER A 79 5.17 5.08 3.72
C SER A 79 4.82 5.77 2.43
N ASP A 80 5.33 5.24 1.34
CA ASP A 80 5.01 5.69 -0.01
C ASP A 80 4.76 4.48 -0.89
N MET A 81 3.62 4.50 -1.58
CA MET A 81 3.33 3.54 -2.64
C MET A 81 3.45 4.24 -3.99
N TYR A 82 4.43 3.78 -4.76
CA TYR A 82 4.82 4.33 -6.05
C TYR A 82 4.50 3.38 -7.19
N ASN A 83 3.83 3.87 -8.23
CA ASN A 83 3.65 3.12 -9.47
C ASN A 83 4.88 3.31 -10.38
N ALA A 84 5.76 2.31 -10.42
CA ALA A 84 7.06 2.37 -11.09
C ALA A 84 6.99 2.06 -12.59
N ALA A 85 6.02 1.27 -13.03
CA ALA A 85 5.88 0.93 -14.44
C ALA A 85 4.40 0.78 -14.81
N PRO A 86 3.74 1.87 -15.23
CA PRO A 86 2.32 1.85 -15.54
C PRO A 86 1.97 0.90 -16.70
N GLY A 87 0.97 0.04 -16.46
CA GLY A 87 0.50 -1.04 -17.34
C GLY A 87 -0.51 -0.57 -18.41
N LYS A 88 -1.33 -1.48 -18.92
CA LYS A 88 -2.27 -1.23 -20.05
C LYS A 88 -3.44 -0.30 -19.65
N ASN A 89 -3.80 -0.27 -18.36
CA ASN A 89 -4.93 0.49 -17.80
C ASN A 89 -4.52 1.74 -17.00
N SER A 90 -3.24 2.10 -16.97
CA SER A 90 -2.78 3.28 -16.23
C SER A 90 -3.19 4.57 -16.97
N PRO A 91 -3.65 5.61 -16.24
CA PRO A 91 -4.07 6.87 -16.85
C PRO A 91 -2.92 7.49 -17.64
N VAL A 92 -3.23 7.85 -18.89
CA VAL A 92 -2.31 8.47 -19.84
C VAL A 92 -2.56 9.97 -19.80
N ASP A 93 -1.50 10.75 -19.67
CA ASP A 93 -1.59 12.20 -19.74
C ASP A 93 -2.02 12.63 -21.16
N ALA A 94 -3.11 13.40 -21.25
CA ALA A 94 -3.79 13.72 -22.51
C ALA A 94 -2.98 14.67 -23.41
N ASP A 95 -2.03 15.41 -22.83
CA ASP A 95 -1.19 16.38 -23.54
C ASP A 95 0.16 15.80 -24.04
N THR A 96 0.66 14.73 -23.42
CA THR A 96 2.01 14.20 -23.73
C THR A 96 2.03 12.72 -24.13
N GLY A 97 0.92 11.99 -23.97
CA GLY A 97 0.86 10.55 -24.25
C GLY A 97 1.71 9.69 -23.29
N GLN A 98 2.21 10.27 -22.20
CA GLN A 98 3.03 9.58 -21.21
C GLN A 98 2.16 9.06 -20.06
N LYS A 99 2.47 7.84 -19.61
CA LYS A 99 1.73 7.19 -18.52
C LYS A 99 2.09 7.83 -17.17
N LEU A 100 1.08 8.29 -16.43
CA LEU A 100 1.26 9.00 -15.15
C LEU A 100 1.89 8.08 -14.08
N ARG A 101 2.92 8.60 -13.42
CA ARG A 101 3.54 8.00 -12.23
C ARG A 101 2.75 8.43 -10.99
N LEU A 102 1.97 7.51 -10.43
CA LEU A 102 1.11 7.80 -9.28
C LEU A 102 1.88 7.54 -7.97
N HIS A 103 1.85 8.54 -7.08
CA HIS A 103 2.43 8.50 -5.74
C HIS A 103 1.34 8.59 -4.68
N TYR A 104 1.41 7.69 -3.70
CA TYR A 104 0.48 7.58 -2.58
C TYR A 104 1.27 7.64 -1.27
N PRO A 105 1.62 8.86 -0.82
CA PRO A 105 2.27 9.04 0.46
C PRO A 105 1.28 8.87 1.60
N ARG A 106 1.78 8.28 2.67
CA ARG A 106 1.08 8.10 3.94
C ARG A 106 2.02 8.39 5.10
N PHE A 107 1.57 9.22 6.02
CA PHE A 107 2.29 9.56 7.24
C PHE A 107 1.38 9.32 8.44
N ASP A 108 1.87 8.60 9.44
CA ASP A 108 1.14 8.31 10.66
C ASP A 108 1.99 8.68 11.88
N VAL A 109 1.35 9.28 12.87
CA VAL A 109 1.94 9.58 14.18
C VAL A 109 1.06 8.93 15.23
N PHE A 110 1.66 8.10 16.07
CA PHE A 110 0.99 7.44 17.17
C PHE A 110 1.58 7.94 18.49
N TYR A 111 0.69 8.27 19.42
CA TYR A 111 1.03 8.63 20.79
C TYR A 111 0.26 7.75 21.77
N THR A 112 0.98 7.02 22.61
CA THR A 112 0.41 6.14 23.63
C THR A 112 0.72 6.69 25.02
N HIS A 113 -0.32 6.88 25.81
CA HIS A 113 -0.21 7.28 27.20
C HIS A 113 -1.07 6.36 28.07
N ARG A 114 -0.42 5.45 28.81
CA ARG A 114 -1.08 4.43 29.64
C ARG A 114 -2.08 3.62 28.81
N ALA A 115 -3.35 3.64 29.18
CA ALA A 115 -4.43 2.91 28.51
C ALA A 115 -5.03 3.64 27.29
N ASN A 116 -4.52 4.85 26.98
CA ASN A 116 -4.99 5.68 25.87
C ASN A 116 -4.01 5.65 24.70
N ARG A 117 -4.52 5.45 23.49
CA ARG A 117 -3.76 5.52 22.24
C ARG A 117 -4.40 6.53 21.29
N PHE A 118 -3.61 7.51 20.89
CA PHE A 118 -3.97 8.53 19.91
C PHE A 118 -3.20 8.24 18.62
N SER A 119 -3.87 8.31 17.48
CA SER A 119 -3.25 8.18 16.17
C SER A 119 -3.72 9.29 15.25
N LEU A 120 -2.78 9.93 14.58
CA LEU A 120 -3.01 10.95 13.57
C LEU A 120 -2.35 10.48 12.28
N SER A 121 -3.15 10.35 11.23
CA SER A 121 -2.70 9.78 9.96
C SER A 121 -3.08 10.71 8.81
N TYR A 122 -2.12 11.15 8.02
CA TYR A 122 -2.37 11.73 6.70
C TYR A 122 -2.21 10.63 5.66
N ILE A 123 -3.30 10.30 4.96
CA ILE A 123 -3.34 9.17 4.03
C ILE A 123 -3.90 9.66 2.71
N LYS A 124 -3.16 9.38 1.64
CA LYS A 124 -3.66 9.42 0.26
C LYS A 124 -3.72 7.98 -0.25
N GLN A 125 -4.91 7.41 -0.34
CA GLN A 125 -5.17 6.02 -0.71
C GLN A 125 -6.01 5.96 -1.99
N VAL A 126 -5.68 5.01 -2.88
CA VAL A 126 -6.49 4.67 -4.07
C VAL A 126 -7.77 3.95 -3.70
N GLU A 127 -8.78 4.10 -4.54
CA GLU A 127 -9.90 3.15 -4.51
C GLU A 127 -9.39 1.75 -4.86
N GLY A 128 -9.89 0.75 -4.14
CA GLY A 128 -9.48 -0.62 -4.36
C GLY A 128 -10.40 -1.60 -3.66
N VAL A 129 -10.34 -2.86 -4.11
CA VAL A 129 -11.06 -3.96 -3.46
C VAL A 129 -10.08 -4.68 -2.54
N VAL A 130 -10.40 -4.72 -1.25
CA VAL A 130 -9.63 -5.50 -0.27
C VAL A 130 -10.43 -6.74 0.07
N CYS A 131 -9.88 -7.90 -0.30
CA CYS A 131 -10.45 -9.20 0.03
C CYS A 131 -9.66 -9.85 1.17
N THR A 132 -10.27 -9.99 2.35
CA THR A 132 -9.67 -10.67 3.50
C THR A 132 -10.60 -11.80 3.95
N GLY A 133 -10.10 -13.03 3.97
CA GLY A 133 -10.86 -14.19 4.45
C GLY A 133 -12.13 -14.52 3.65
N GLY A 134 -12.17 -14.20 2.35
CA GLY A 134 -13.31 -14.49 1.47
C GLY A 134 -14.37 -13.40 1.39
N ILE A 135 -14.22 -12.30 2.13
CA ILE A 135 -15.10 -11.12 2.03
C ILE A 135 -14.32 -10.01 1.32
N CYS A 136 -14.88 -9.48 0.24
CA CYS A 136 -14.34 -8.36 -0.50
C CYS A 136 -15.08 -7.07 -0.15
N ARG A 137 -14.35 -6.07 0.35
CA ARG A 137 -14.87 -4.74 0.65
C ARG A 137 -14.25 -3.72 -0.30
N LEU A 138 -15.07 -2.85 -0.87
CA LEU A 138 -14.60 -1.67 -1.59
C LEU A 138 -14.10 -0.65 -0.57
N GLU A 139 -12.80 -0.37 -0.60
CA GLU A 139 -12.18 0.76 0.08
C GLU A 139 -12.26 1.97 -0.87
N PRO A 140 -13.02 3.03 -0.52
CA PRO A 140 -13.08 4.23 -1.35
C PRO A 140 -11.74 4.96 -1.35
N ALA A 141 -11.47 5.72 -2.41
CA ALA A 141 -10.32 6.62 -2.45
C ALA A 141 -10.44 7.65 -1.32
N PHE A 142 -9.41 7.76 -0.49
CA PHE A 142 -9.37 8.69 0.63
C PHE A 142 -8.11 9.55 0.54
N SER A 143 -8.29 10.87 0.60
CA SER A 143 -7.18 11.82 0.67
C SER A 143 -7.49 12.82 1.77
N GLY A 144 -6.85 12.66 2.92
CA GLY A 144 -7.11 13.54 4.05
C GLY A 144 -6.39 13.14 5.33
N VAL A 145 -6.75 13.84 6.40
CA VAL A 145 -6.27 13.58 7.75
C VAL A 145 -7.31 12.76 8.51
N ARG A 146 -6.87 11.68 9.14
CA ARG A 146 -7.66 10.83 10.03
C ARG A 146 -7.09 10.89 11.43
N PHE A 147 -7.91 11.29 12.38
CA PHE A 147 -7.60 11.23 13.80
C PHE A 147 -8.38 10.10 14.44
N THR A 148 -7.76 9.35 15.34
CA THR A 148 -8.41 8.29 16.12
C THR A 148 -7.88 8.31 17.54
N ALA A 149 -8.80 8.29 18.50
CA ALA A 149 -8.51 8.24 19.92
C ALA A 149 -9.18 7.00 20.50
N ASN A 150 -8.37 6.04 20.94
CA ASN A 150 -8.83 4.83 21.60
C ASN A 150 -8.49 4.93 23.08
N SER A 151 -9.51 4.86 23.92
CA SER A 151 -9.40 4.85 25.38
C SER A 151 -9.88 3.49 25.88
N SER A 152 -9.11 2.86 26.76
CA SER A 152 -9.54 1.68 27.51
C SER A 152 -9.56 2.01 29.00
N PHE A 153 -10.61 1.57 29.70
CA PHE A 153 -10.88 1.86 31.11
C PHE A 153 -10.87 0.59 31.94
#